data_AF-A0A7X9C6D9-F1
#
_entry.id   AF-A0A7X9C6D9-F1
#
_cell.length_a   1.000
_cell.length_b   1.000
_cell.length_c   1.000
_cell.angle_alpha   90.00
_cell.angle_beta   90.00
_cell.angle_gamma   90.00
#
_symmetry.space_group_name_H-M   'P 1'
#
loop_
_entity.id
_entity.type
_entity.pdbx_description
1 polymer ?
#
loop_
_entity_poly.entity_id
_entity_poly.type
_entity_poly.pdbx_seq_one_letter_code
_entity_poly.pdbx_strand_id
1 'polypeptide(L)'
;MELNSWIESTNDKQIPEDFKTINSLQLKKRRTILSNDDRLKLIKITQSDSTSLESKFGAYLLLDNLELAEYTFSKLDLEIQEQYLSLPIYRFMK
;
A
#
# COMPACT_ATOMS: atom_id res chain seq x y z
N MET A 1 -23.84 -27.37 -11.92
CA MET A 1 -22.48 -27.00 -12.38
C MET A 1 -22.24 -25.53 -12.05
N GLU A 2 -22.40 -25.15 -10.77
CA GLU A 2 -22.49 -23.72 -10.37
C GLU A 2 -21.48 -23.33 -9.29
N LEU A 3 -21.10 -24.27 -8.42
CA LEU A 3 -20.15 -23.98 -7.34
C LEU A 3 -18.75 -23.61 -7.86
N ASN A 4 -18.27 -24.30 -8.90
CA ASN A 4 -16.94 -24.01 -9.47
C ASN A 4 -16.91 -22.65 -10.18
N SER A 5 -18.00 -22.25 -10.86
CA SER A 5 -18.09 -20.93 -11.51
C SER A 5 -18.19 -19.78 -10.50
N TRP A 6 -18.81 -20.03 -9.34
CA TRP A 6 -18.84 -19.06 -8.24
C TRP A 6 -17.49 -18.96 -7.50
N ILE A 7 -16.77 -20.07 -7.36
CA ILE A 7 -15.41 -20.08 -6.80
C ILE A 7 -14.42 -19.40 -7.75
N GLU A 8 -14.55 -19.61 -9.05
CA GLU A 8 -13.71 -18.94 -10.06
C GLU A 8 -13.95 -17.42 -10.11
N SER A 9 -15.20 -16.96 -9.94
CA SER A 9 -15.52 -15.52 -9.86
C SER A 9 -15.18 -14.86 -8.52
N THR A 10 -14.96 -15.64 -7.45
CA THR A 10 -14.49 -15.12 -6.14
C THR A 10 -12.98 -15.19 -5.98
N ASN A 11 -12.27 -15.93 -6.84
CA ASN A 11 -10.81 -15.98 -6.90
C ASN A 11 -10.17 -14.74 -7.58
N ASP A 12 -10.99 -13.78 -8.00
CA ASP A 12 -10.69 -12.79 -9.04
C ASP A 12 -10.12 -11.43 -8.54
N LYS A 13 -9.74 -11.34 -7.26
CA LYS A 13 -8.90 -10.23 -6.79
C LYS A 13 -7.80 -10.75 -5.89
N GLN A 14 -6.82 -11.40 -6.52
CA GLN A 14 -5.54 -11.60 -5.87
C GLN A 14 -5.04 -10.23 -5.38
N ILE A 15 -4.92 -10.07 -4.06
CA ILE A 15 -4.42 -8.82 -3.47
C ILE A 15 -3.09 -8.50 -4.15
N PRO A 16 -2.91 -7.30 -4.74
CA PRO A 16 -1.70 -6.99 -5.47
C PRO A 16 -0.47 -7.19 -4.58
N GLU A 17 0.61 -7.68 -5.16
CA GLU A 17 1.80 -8.05 -4.39
C GLU A 17 2.42 -6.86 -3.64
N ASP A 18 2.29 -5.66 -4.22
CA ASP A 18 2.70 -4.40 -3.59
C ASP A 18 1.92 -4.15 -2.28
N PHE A 19 0.60 -4.40 -2.26
CA PHE A 19 -0.21 -4.25 -1.05
C PHE A 19 0.21 -5.24 0.04
N LYS A 20 0.51 -6.49 -0.31
CA LYS A 20 1.02 -7.49 0.65
C LYS A 20 2.37 -7.05 1.23
N THR A 21 3.27 -6.57 0.37
CA THR A 21 4.59 -6.08 0.76
C THR A 21 4.47 -4.89 1.70
N ILE A 22 3.66 -3.89 1.36
CA ILE A 22 3.42 -2.70 2.18
C ILE A 22 2.85 -3.08 3.54
N ASN A 23 1.81 -3.93 3.58
CA ASN A 23 1.19 -4.34 4.85
C ASN A 23 2.18 -5.10 5.75
N SER A 24 2.99 -5.99 5.19
CA SER A 24 4.03 -6.71 5.94
C SER A 24 5.06 -5.75 6.54
N LEU A 25 5.54 -4.79 5.74
CA LEU A 25 6.51 -3.79 6.20
C LEU A 25 5.91 -2.79 7.18
N GLN A 26 4.63 -2.46 7.06
CA GLN A 26 3.90 -1.65 8.03
C GLN A 26 3.87 -2.31 9.41
N LEU A 27 3.57 -3.62 9.48
CA LEU A 27 3.59 -4.37 10.74
C LEU A 27 5.00 -4.42 11.34
N LYS A 28 6.03 -4.56 10.49
CA LYS A 28 7.43 -4.53 10.92
C LYS A 28 7.83 -3.16 11.48
N LYS A 29 7.51 -2.07 10.77
CA LYS A 29 7.84 -0.68 11.15
C LYS A 29 7.28 -0.30 12.52
N ARG A 30 6.14 -0.88 12.93
CA ARG A 30 5.55 -0.66 14.27
C ARG A 30 6.39 -1.22 15.42
N ARG A 31 7.23 -2.22 15.14
CA ARG A 31 7.98 -2.96 16.16
C ARG A 31 9.46 -2.63 16.12
N THR A 32 9.98 -2.27 14.94
CA THR A 32 11.40 -2.03 14.71
C THR A 32 11.62 -1.12 13.50
N ILE A 33 12.84 -0.60 13.38
CA ILE A 33 13.29 0.18 12.22
C ILE A 33 13.37 -0.74 10.99
N LEU A 34 12.92 -0.25 9.83
CA LEU A 34 13.03 -0.97 8.56
C LEU A 34 14.49 -1.07 8.12
N SER A 35 14.91 -2.25 7.68
CA SER A 35 16.27 -2.45 7.16
C SER A 35 16.45 -1.78 5.80
N ASN A 36 17.69 -1.67 5.34
CA ASN A 36 17.98 -1.18 3.98
C ASN A 36 17.26 -2.01 2.91
N ASP A 37 17.21 -3.33 3.05
CA ASP A 37 16.49 -4.21 2.11
C ASP A 37 14.98 -3.96 2.11
N ASP A 38 14.39 -3.70 3.27
CA ASP A 38 12.97 -3.33 3.36
C ASP A 38 12.72 -2.00 2.63
N ARG A 39 13.59 -1.00 2.85
CA ARG A 39 13.49 0.30 2.19
C ARG A 39 13.67 0.18 0.68
N LEU A 40 14.58 -0.67 0.21
CA LEU A 40 14.77 -0.93 -1.22
C LEU A 40 13.53 -1.53 -1.88
N LYS A 41 12.79 -2.41 -1.19
CA LYS A 41 11.49 -2.91 -1.69
C LYS A 41 10.48 -1.79 -1.85
N LEU A 42 10.38 -0.89 -0.87
CA LEU A 42 9.48 0.27 -0.94
C LEU A 42 9.90 1.22 -2.07
N ILE A 43 11.20 1.48 -2.23
CA ILE A 43 11.71 2.30 -3.34
C ILE A 43 11.32 1.68 -4.68
N LYS A 44 11.49 0.37 -4.86
CA LYS A 44 11.08 -0.33 -6.09
C LYS A 44 9.60 -0.14 -6.41
N ILE A 45 8.73 -0.19 -5.40
CA ILE A 45 7.29 0.09 -5.54
C ILE A 45 7.06 1.54 -6.02
N THR A 46 7.77 2.52 -5.44
CA THR A 46 7.61 3.94 -5.84
C THR A 46 8.05 4.24 -7.27
N GLN A 47 9.06 3.53 -7.77
CA GLN A 47 9.67 3.76 -9.09
C GLN A 47 8.95 2.98 -10.21
N SER A 48 8.06 2.06 -9.88
CA SER A 48 7.36 1.24 -10.88
C SER A 48 6.18 2.00 -11.48
N ASP A 49 6.10 2.06 -12.80
CA ASP A 49 4.99 2.68 -13.52
C ASP A 49 3.69 1.88 -13.45
N SER A 50 3.80 0.56 -13.23
CA SER A 50 2.64 -0.34 -13.09
C SER A 50 2.02 -0.33 -11.70
N THR A 51 2.66 0.32 -10.72
CA THR A 51 2.18 0.37 -9.34
C THR A 51 1.11 1.46 -9.17
N SER A 52 0.03 1.11 -8.47
CA SER A 52 -1.08 2.02 -8.20
C SER A 52 -0.69 3.20 -7.30
N LEU A 53 -1.44 4.30 -7.37
CA LEU A 53 -1.21 5.47 -6.51
C LEU A 53 -1.32 5.12 -5.02
N GLU A 54 -2.24 4.24 -4.65
CA GLU A 54 -2.42 3.75 -3.28
C GLU A 54 -1.17 3.01 -2.76
N SER A 55 -0.57 2.19 -3.62
CA SER A 55 0.66 1.46 -3.30
C SER A 55 1.85 2.43 -3.20
N LYS A 56 1.95 3.42 -4.10
CA LYS A 56 2.97 4.47 -4.02
C LYS A 56 2.81 5.30 -2.75
N PHE A 57 1.58 5.68 -2.40
CA PHE A 57 1.25 6.39 -1.16
C PHE A 57 1.74 5.60 0.06
N GLY A 58 1.33 4.33 0.18
CA GLY A 58 1.75 3.46 1.28
C GLY A 58 3.27 3.31 1.36
N ALA A 59 3.95 3.22 0.21
CA ALA A 59 5.41 3.12 0.16
C ALA A 59 6.12 4.40 0.61
N TYR A 60 5.70 5.58 0.13
CA TYR A 60 6.26 6.86 0.57
C TYR A 60 6.06 7.09 2.07
N LEU A 61 4.89 6.75 2.59
CA LEU A 61 4.58 6.86 4.01
C LEU A 61 5.50 5.98 4.88
N LEU A 62 5.74 4.74 4.46
CA LEU A 62 6.65 3.83 5.16
C LEU A 62 8.12 4.23 5.01
N LEU A 63 8.47 5.01 3.98
CA LEU A 63 9.80 5.61 3.79
C LEU A 63 10.02 6.93 4.54
N ASP A 64 9.01 7.41 5.29
CA ASP A 64 9.02 8.71 5.98
C ASP A 64 9.17 9.91 5.02
N ASN A 65 8.79 9.73 3.75
CA ASN A 65 8.75 10.80 2.76
C ASN A 65 7.36 11.42 2.71
N LEU A 66 7.06 12.24 3.73
CA LEU A 66 5.73 12.82 3.92
C LEU A 66 5.31 13.75 2.78
N GLU A 67 6.23 14.52 2.21
CA GLU A 67 5.95 15.42 1.09
C GLU A 67 5.39 14.64 -0.12
N LEU A 68 6.06 13.55 -0.52
CA LEU A 68 5.56 12.71 -1.60
C LEU A 68 4.33 11.89 -1.20
N ALA A 69 4.21 11.50 0.06
CA ALA A 69 3.02 10.80 0.55
C ALA A 69 1.78 11.70 0.47
N GLU A 70 1.85 12.95 0.94
CA GLU A 70 0.77 13.94 0.87
C GLU A 70 0.42 14.28 -0.58
N TYR A 71 1.44 14.55 -1.40
CA TYR A 71 1.22 14.81 -2.83
C TYR A 71 0.51 13.64 -3.49
N THR A 72 0.97 12.40 -3.29
CA THR A 72 0.36 11.21 -3.88
C THR A 72 -1.05 10.97 -3.34
N PHE A 73 -1.26 11.16 -2.03
CA PHE A 73 -2.57 11.02 -1.39
C PHE A 73 -3.60 12.00 -1.96
N SER A 74 -3.19 13.25 -2.24
CA SER A 74 -4.06 14.27 -2.85
C SER A 74 -4.54 13.91 -4.27
N LYS A 75 -3.87 12.97 -4.94
CA LYS A 75 -4.23 12.48 -6.27
C LYS A 75 -5.18 11.28 -6.24
N LEU A 76 -5.42 10.69 -5.07
CA LEU A 76 -6.41 9.62 -4.91
C LEU A 76 -7.82 10.20 -4.97
N ASP A 77 -8.79 9.38 -5.38
CA ASP A 77 -10.20 9.75 -5.33
C ASP A 77 -10.63 10.05 -3.89
N LEU A 78 -11.55 11.01 -3.71
CA LEU A 78 -11.99 11.46 -2.38
C LEU A 78 -12.53 10.31 -1.52
N GLU A 79 -13.29 9.39 -2.12
CA GLU A 79 -13.82 8.21 -1.42
C GLU A 79 -12.68 7.32 -0.89
N ILE A 80 -11.62 7.13 -1.68
CA ILE A 80 -10.44 6.37 -1.26
C ILE A 80 -9.70 7.13 -0.16
N GLN A 81 -9.51 8.45 -0.29
CA GLN A 81 -8.89 9.26 0.76
C GLN A 81 -9.63 9.08 2.10
N GLU A 82 -10.96 9.18 2.10
CA GLU A 82 -11.79 9.00 3.29
C GLU A 82 -11.63 7.59 3.91
N GLN A 83 -11.62 6.55 3.08
CA GLN A 83 -11.38 5.18 3.56
C GLN A 83 -10.02 5.07 4.25
N TYR A 84 -8.98 5.66 3.67
CA TYR A 84 -7.61 5.61 4.20
C TYR A 84 -7.45 6.30 5.55
N LEU A 85 -8.25 7.32 5.88
CA LEU A 85 -8.23 7.96 7.21
C LEU A 85 -8.50 6.97 8.35
N SER A 86 -9.31 5.94 8.08
CA SER A 86 -9.62 4.87 9.03
C SER A 86 -8.53 3.80 9.10
N LEU A 87 -7.67 3.72 8.08
CA LEU A 87 -6.72 2.63 7.95
C LEU A 87 -5.52 2.82 8.89
N PRO A 88 -4.99 1.72 9.45
CA PRO A 88 -3.90 1.81 10.41
C PRO A 88 -2.57 2.33 9.84
N ILE A 89 -2.46 2.47 8.52
CA ILE A 89 -1.28 3.00 7.82
C ILE A 89 -1.22 4.52 7.94
N TYR A 90 -2.38 5.20 7.94
CA TYR A 90 -2.48 6.65 8.03
C TYR A 90 -1.89 7.23 9.33
N ARG A 91 -1.69 6.40 10.35
CA ARG A 91 -0.98 6.79 11.59
C ARG A 91 0.46 7.26 11.36
N PHE A 92 1.08 6.89 10.24
CA PHE A 92 2.43 7.34 9.87
C PHE A 92 2.44 8.68 9.12
N MET A 93 1.28 9.32 8.90
CA MET A 93 1.16 10.63 8.26
C MET A 93 1.27 11.81 9.26
N LYS A 94 1.58 11.54 10.53
CA LYS A 94 1.64 12.55 11.61
C LYS A 94 3.06 12.78 12.10
#